data_AF-A0A0A2EVN7-F1
#
_entry.id   AF-A0A0A2EVN7-F1
#
_cell.length_a   1.000
_cell.length_b   1.000
_cell.length_c   1.000
_cell.angle_alpha   90.00
_cell.angle_beta   90.00
_cell.angle_gamma   90.00
#
_symmetry.space_group_name_H-M   'P 1'
#
loop_
_entity.id
_entity.type
_entity.pdbx_description
1 polymer ?
#
loop_
_entity_poly.entity_id
_entity_poly.type
_entity_poly.pdbx_seq_one_letter_code
_entity_poly.pdbx_strand_id
1 'polypeptide(L)'
;MNILLNWLSQLLFFKLIEVNAKYNALLNGFYKKYSISDWREYLRTLVSLFALSFEDESRIKADLEIDVDSLITKSVLDQLSISSSYPHISYASKDEYDRGGNSDYRFFRDKPLFKYENGDYLIYSRPLLAYRMFSSLYFDFLRISEELEGRQPDIANLFTSEFIEKTLFIGLMNESLSSDTIESLDEEGLKLKYKIQSGDLGYPDYRATASKISRKYKLLIFK
;
A
#
# COMPACT_ATOMS: atom_id res chain seq x y z
N MET A 1 -11.48 4.28 9.14
CA MET A 1 -10.35 4.06 8.20
C MET A 1 -10.73 4.67 6.86
N ASN A 2 -9.86 5.51 6.27
CA ASN A 2 -10.18 6.25 5.04
C ASN A 2 -9.79 5.42 3.80
N ILE A 3 -10.76 4.79 3.16
CA ILE A 3 -10.56 3.90 2.00
C ILE A 3 -10.01 4.63 0.79
N LEU A 4 -10.45 5.87 0.56
CA LEU A 4 -9.97 6.68 -0.56
C LEU A 4 -8.47 6.95 -0.45
N LEU A 5 -7.99 7.23 0.77
CA LEU A 5 -6.56 7.43 1.03
C LEU A 5 -5.76 6.15 0.81
N ASN A 6 -6.27 4.99 1.24
CA ASN A 6 -5.62 3.70 1.03
C ASN A 6 -5.57 3.33 -0.46
N TRP A 7 -6.66 3.58 -1.19
CA TRP A 7 -6.73 3.35 -2.63
C TRP A 7 -5.75 4.25 -3.39
N LEU A 8 -5.74 5.55 -3.11
CA LEU A 8 -4.81 6.51 -3.72
C LEU A 8 -3.36 6.11 -3.43
N SER A 9 -3.07 5.71 -2.19
CA SER A 9 -1.74 5.23 -1.80
C SER A 9 -1.28 4.04 -2.65
N GLN A 10 -2.12 3.02 -2.86
CA GLN A 10 -1.73 1.90 -3.72
C GLN A 10 -1.51 2.29 -5.16
N LEU A 11 -2.42 3.12 -5.71
CA LEU A 11 -2.31 3.57 -7.09
C LEU A 11 -0.99 4.31 -7.32
N LEU A 12 -0.60 5.19 -6.39
CA LEU A 12 0.66 5.90 -6.44
C LEU A 12 1.86 4.96 -6.23
N PHE A 13 1.74 3.97 -5.34
CA PHE A 13 2.80 2.99 -5.11
C PHE A 13 3.07 2.14 -6.36
N PHE A 14 2.03 1.61 -7.00
CA PHE A 14 2.19 0.83 -8.22
C PHE A 14 2.74 1.67 -9.37
N LYS A 15 2.30 2.92 -9.53
CA LYS A 15 2.90 3.86 -10.50
C LYS A 15 4.38 4.10 -10.22
N LEU A 16 4.77 4.28 -8.95
CA LEU A 16 6.17 4.46 -8.58
C LEU A 16 7.03 3.27 -9.03
N ILE A 17 6.59 2.04 -8.77
CA ILE A 17 7.36 0.84 -9.13
C ILE A 17 7.28 0.49 -10.62
N GLU A 18 6.19 0.85 -11.31
CA GLU A 18 6.00 0.68 -12.75
C GLU A 18 6.93 1.61 -13.56
N VAL A 19 7.09 2.86 -13.13
CA VAL A 19 7.91 3.86 -13.84
C VAL A 19 9.41 3.66 -13.57
N ASN A 20 9.79 3.10 -12.42
CA ASN A 20 11.18 2.96 -12.04
C ASN A 20 11.72 1.55 -12.31
N ALA A 21 12.50 1.43 -13.40
CA ALA A 21 13.05 0.15 -13.87
C ALA A 21 13.83 -0.66 -12.81
N LYS A 22 14.36 -0.01 -11.77
CA LYS A 22 15.04 -0.69 -10.65
C LYS A 22 14.12 -1.66 -9.88
N TYR A 23 12.80 -1.50 -9.99
CA TYR A 23 11.80 -2.33 -9.33
C TYR A 23 11.11 -3.36 -10.24
N ASN A 24 11.55 -3.51 -11.50
CA ASN A 24 10.94 -4.44 -12.46
C ASN A 24 10.86 -5.88 -11.93
N ALA A 25 11.90 -6.35 -11.23
CA ALA A 25 11.92 -7.69 -10.65
C ALA A 25 10.81 -7.86 -9.57
N LEU A 26 10.59 -6.84 -8.74
CA LEU A 26 9.52 -6.85 -7.74
C LEU A 26 8.14 -6.85 -8.40
N LEU A 27 7.95 -6.01 -9.42
CA LEU A 27 6.68 -5.92 -10.13
C LEU A 27 6.36 -7.23 -10.87
N ASN A 28 7.35 -7.85 -11.51
CA ASN A 28 7.20 -9.16 -12.14
C ASN A 28 6.92 -10.27 -11.11
N GLY A 29 7.57 -10.22 -9.94
CA GLY A 29 7.26 -11.13 -8.84
C GLY A 29 5.82 -10.97 -8.33
N PHE A 30 5.33 -9.72 -8.29
CA PHE A 30 3.94 -9.42 -7.95
C PHE A 30 2.96 -10.00 -8.98
N TYR A 31 3.22 -9.81 -10.28
CA TYR A 31 2.44 -10.40 -11.36
C TYR A 31 2.37 -11.93 -11.27
N LYS A 32 3.51 -12.57 -11.01
CA LYS A 32 3.59 -14.02 -10.81
C LYS A 32 2.78 -14.48 -9.60
N LYS A 33 2.93 -13.82 -8.45
CA LYS A 33 2.22 -14.15 -7.21
C LYS A 33 0.71 -14.16 -7.41
N TYR A 34 0.18 -13.17 -8.12
CA TYR A 34 -1.26 -13.03 -8.35
C TYR A 34 -1.75 -13.69 -9.64
N SER A 35 -0.86 -14.24 -10.47
CA SER A 35 -1.20 -14.75 -11.79
C SER A 35 -1.99 -13.72 -12.61
N ILE A 36 -1.46 -12.51 -12.67
CA ILE A 36 -2.00 -11.36 -13.42
C ILE A 36 -0.92 -10.77 -14.31
N SER A 37 -1.31 -9.95 -15.28
CA SER A 37 -0.40 -9.29 -16.21
C SER A 37 -0.27 -7.79 -15.97
N ASP A 38 -1.24 -7.20 -15.28
CA ASP A 38 -1.30 -5.78 -14.95
C ASP A 38 -1.73 -5.62 -13.49
N TRP A 39 -0.97 -4.87 -12.69
CA TRP A 39 -1.30 -4.61 -11.28
C TRP A 39 -2.65 -3.94 -11.13
N ARG A 40 -3.15 -3.28 -12.18
CA ARG A 40 -4.49 -2.70 -12.19
C ARG A 40 -5.52 -3.77 -11.89
N GLU A 41 -5.40 -5.00 -12.43
CA GLU A 41 -6.29 -6.15 -12.14
C GLU A 41 -6.48 -6.38 -10.64
N TYR A 42 -5.38 -6.29 -9.87
CA TYR A 42 -5.40 -6.40 -8.41
C TYR A 42 -6.17 -5.24 -7.75
N LEU A 43 -5.92 -3.99 -8.16
CA LEU A 43 -6.60 -2.83 -7.55
C LEU A 43 -8.08 -2.76 -7.86
N ARG A 44 -8.51 -2.98 -9.11
CA ARG A 44 -9.95 -3.02 -9.45
C ARG A 44 -10.64 -4.13 -8.66
N THR A 45 -10.03 -5.32 -8.57
CA THR A 45 -10.57 -6.40 -7.73
C THR A 45 -10.78 -5.96 -6.29
N LEU A 46 -9.77 -5.36 -5.63
CA LEU A 46 -9.91 -4.90 -4.24
C LEU A 46 -10.97 -3.81 -4.06
N VAL A 47 -11.09 -2.88 -5.00
CA VAL A 47 -12.11 -1.82 -4.94
C VAL A 47 -13.50 -2.41 -5.15
N SER A 48 -13.68 -3.31 -6.11
CA SER A 48 -14.94 -4.01 -6.36
C SER A 48 -15.36 -4.84 -5.15
N LEU A 49 -14.43 -5.58 -4.54
CA LEU A 49 -14.68 -6.29 -3.27
C LEU A 49 -15.16 -5.33 -2.18
N PHE A 50 -14.53 -4.16 -2.08
CA PHE A 50 -14.90 -3.20 -1.06
C PHE A 50 -16.27 -2.57 -1.32
N ALA A 51 -16.60 -2.27 -2.58
CA ALA A 51 -17.92 -1.81 -2.99
C ALA A 51 -19.01 -2.84 -2.67
N LEU A 52 -18.81 -4.10 -3.09
CA LEU A 52 -19.72 -5.21 -2.80
C LEU A 52 -19.90 -5.44 -1.30
N SER A 53 -18.87 -5.21 -0.49
CA SER A 53 -18.98 -5.37 0.96
C SER A 53 -19.94 -4.39 1.66
N PHE A 54 -20.39 -3.34 0.97
CA PHE A 54 -21.44 -2.45 1.45
C PHE A 54 -22.84 -2.91 1.08
N GLU A 55 -22.96 -3.77 0.07
CA GLU A 55 -24.21 -4.42 -0.26
C GLU A 55 -24.48 -5.51 0.79
N ASP A 56 -25.75 -5.82 1.06
CA ASP A 56 -26.12 -6.84 2.06
C ASP A 56 -25.58 -8.24 1.69
N GLU A 57 -25.06 -8.40 0.46
CA GLU A 57 -24.39 -9.60 -0.04
C GLU A 57 -22.87 -9.55 0.18
N SER A 58 -22.43 -10.08 1.32
CA SER A 58 -20.99 -10.35 1.57
C SER A 58 -20.44 -11.55 0.79
N ARG A 59 -21.27 -12.23 -0.02
CA ARG A 59 -20.93 -13.44 -0.76
C ARG A 59 -20.77 -13.15 -2.24
N ILE A 60 -19.73 -13.69 -2.83
CA ILE A 60 -19.41 -13.56 -4.26
C ILE A 60 -19.52 -14.95 -4.87
N LYS A 61 -20.37 -15.10 -5.88
CA LYS A 61 -20.54 -16.38 -6.57
C LYS A 61 -19.33 -16.72 -7.42
N ALA A 62 -19.02 -18.01 -7.54
CA ALA A 62 -17.87 -18.54 -8.28
C ALA A 62 -17.92 -18.27 -9.79
N ASP A 63 -19.14 -18.12 -10.32
CA ASP A 63 -19.42 -17.80 -11.73
C ASP A 63 -19.08 -16.35 -12.08
N LEU A 64 -18.94 -15.47 -11.08
CA LEU A 64 -18.70 -14.04 -11.22
C LEU A 64 -19.71 -13.35 -12.15
N GLU A 65 -20.96 -13.85 -12.24
CA GLU A 65 -21.99 -13.22 -13.08
C GLU A 65 -22.30 -11.77 -12.65
N ILE A 66 -22.07 -11.46 -11.38
CA ILE A 66 -22.21 -10.10 -10.83
C ILE A 66 -21.15 -9.12 -11.36
N ASP A 67 -20.05 -9.62 -11.93
CA ASP A 67 -18.94 -8.82 -12.46
C ASP A 67 -19.10 -8.51 -13.94
N VAL A 68 -20.20 -7.81 -14.26
CA VAL A 68 -20.59 -7.49 -15.65
C VAL A 68 -19.49 -6.71 -16.39
N ASP A 69 -18.72 -5.90 -15.65
CA ASP A 69 -17.65 -5.05 -16.20
C ASP A 69 -16.26 -5.72 -16.20
N SER A 70 -16.17 -7.00 -15.79
CA SER A 70 -14.89 -7.75 -15.69
C SER A 70 -13.84 -7.05 -14.81
N LEU A 71 -14.28 -6.45 -13.69
CA LEU A 71 -13.45 -5.74 -12.72
C LEU A 71 -12.81 -6.69 -11.69
N ILE A 72 -13.39 -7.87 -11.48
CA ILE A 72 -12.99 -8.86 -10.48
C ILE A 72 -12.16 -9.95 -11.16
N THR A 73 -10.90 -10.06 -10.75
CA THR A 73 -9.97 -11.07 -11.27
C THR A 73 -9.97 -12.30 -10.36
N LYS A 74 -10.40 -13.46 -10.89
CA LYS A 74 -10.52 -14.70 -10.11
C LYS A 74 -9.21 -15.15 -9.45
N SER A 75 -8.08 -15.07 -10.15
CA SER A 75 -6.77 -15.43 -9.58
C SER A 75 -6.40 -14.56 -8.37
N VAL A 76 -6.80 -13.28 -8.38
CA VAL A 76 -6.64 -12.39 -7.24
C VAL A 76 -7.52 -12.85 -6.07
N LEU A 77 -8.80 -13.19 -6.31
CA LEU A 77 -9.67 -13.75 -5.26
C LEU A 77 -9.08 -15.01 -4.63
N ASP A 78 -8.60 -15.94 -5.47
CA ASP A 78 -8.00 -17.19 -5.04
C ASP A 78 -6.81 -16.95 -4.10
N GLN A 79 -5.90 -16.05 -4.48
CA GLN A 79 -4.72 -15.71 -3.68
C GLN A 79 -5.06 -14.99 -2.37
N LEU A 80 -6.12 -14.18 -2.37
CA LEU A 80 -6.63 -13.46 -1.20
C LEU A 80 -7.53 -14.32 -0.30
N SER A 81 -7.79 -15.57 -0.67
CA SER A 81 -8.72 -16.44 0.04
C SER A 81 -8.04 -17.46 0.95
N ILE A 82 -8.75 -17.79 2.03
CA ILE A 82 -8.53 -18.96 2.87
C ILE A 82 -9.47 -20.05 2.37
N SER A 83 -8.91 -21.19 1.94
CA SER A 83 -9.72 -22.34 1.54
C SER A 83 -10.53 -22.88 2.71
N SER A 84 -11.78 -23.28 2.49
CA SER A 84 -12.61 -23.99 3.49
C SER A 84 -11.98 -25.30 3.95
N SER A 85 -11.12 -25.91 3.11
CA SER A 85 -10.35 -27.11 3.45
C SER A 85 -9.06 -26.84 4.23
N TYR A 86 -8.78 -25.58 4.59
CA TYR A 86 -7.56 -25.23 5.31
C TYR A 86 -7.60 -25.82 6.74
N PRO A 87 -6.67 -26.72 7.11
CA PRO A 87 -6.88 -27.66 8.21
C PRO A 87 -6.84 -27.02 9.60
N HIS A 88 -6.01 -25.99 9.81
CA HIS A 88 -5.90 -25.28 11.07
C HIS A 88 -5.10 -23.97 10.89
N ILE A 89 -5.59 -22.86 11.42
CA ILE A 89 -4.84 -21.60 11.50
C ILE A 89 -4.13 -21.57 12.85
N SER A 90 -2.81 -21.78 12.83
CA SER A 90 -2.03 -21.82 14.06
C SER A 90 -1.96 -20.47 14.75
N TYR A 91 -2.42 -20.42 16.00
CA TYR A 91 -2.22 -19.29 16.90
C TYR A 91 -0.88 -19.42 17.62
N ALA A 92 -0.05 -18.40 17.50
CA ALA A 92 1.20 -18.26 18.23
C ALA A 92 1.32 -16.80 18.70
N SER A 93 1.20 -16.62 20.01
CA SER A 93 1.50 -15.40 20.73
C SER A 93 2.08 -15.75 22.09
N LYS A 94 3.10 -15.02 22.53
CA LYS A 94 3.71 -15.22 23.85
C LYS A 94 2.82 -14.72 24.98
N ASP A 95 2.16 -13.59 24.78
CA ASP A 95 1.23 -12.95 25.72
C ASP A 95 0.36 -11.91 24.99
N GLU A 96 -0.52 -11.21 25.73
CA GLU A 96 -1.42 -10.18 25.18
C GLU A 96 -0.70 -8.92 24.66
N TYR A 97 0.58 -8.76 24.96
CA TYR A 97 1.43 -7.65 24.54
C TYR A 97 2.46 -8.03 23.46
N ASP A 98 2.50 -9.29 23.04
CA ASP A 98 3.42 -9.78 22.02
C ASP A 98 3.05 -9.18 20.65
N ARG A 99 3.62 -8.01 20.34
CA ARG A 99 3.41 -7.35 19.04
C ARG A 99 3.98 -8.16 17.86
N GLY A 100 4.87 -9.12 18.12
CA GLY A 100 5.36 -10.09 17.14
C GLY A 100 4.50 -11.36 17.05
N GLY A 101 3.61 -11.57 18.02
CA GLY A 101 2.70 -12.69 18.21
C GLY A 101 1.25 -12.30 17.95
N ASN A 102 0.73 -12.71 16.80
CA ASN A 102 -0.67 -12.60 16.38
C ASN A 102 -0.78 -13.29 15.00
N SER A 103 -0.29 -14.54 14.93
CA SER A 103 -0.10 -15.25 13.66
C SER A 103 -1.41 -15.45 12.90
N ASP A 104 -2.51 -15.68 13.62
CA ASP A 104 -3.86 -15.79 13.10
C ASP A 104 -4.38 -14.44 12.58
N TYR A 105 -4.27 -13.35 13.33
CA TYR A 105 -4.67 -12.02 12.83
C TYR A 105 -3.88 -11.63 11.59
N ARG A 106 -2.57 -11.89 11.56
CA ARG A 106 -1.74 -11.65 10.36
C ARG A 106 -2.21 -12.48 9.18
N PHE A 107 -2.58 -13.74 9.42
CA PHE A 107 -3.12 -14.63 8.40
C PHE A 107 -4.44 -14.11 7.82
N PHE A 108 -5.39 -13.74 8.69
CA PHE A 108 -6.67 -13.15 8.30
C PHE A 108 -6.52 -11.78 7.61
N ARG A 109 -5.54 -10.98 8.02
CA ARG A 109 -5.24 -9.68 7.39
C ARG A 109 -4.58 -9.86 6.01
N ASP A 110 -3.82 -10.92 5.79
CA ASP A 110 -3.22 -11.26 4.49
C ASP A 110 -4.26 -11.85 3.53
N LYS A 111 -5.22 -12.60 4.06
CA LYS A 111 -6.26 -13.30 3.31
C LYS A 111 -7.67 -12.91 3.79
N PRO A 112 -8.19 -11.75 3.35
CA PRO A 112 -9.45 -11.20 3.85
C PRO A 112 -10.71 -11.89 3.31
N LEU A 113 -10.57 -12.99 2.57
CA LEU A 113 -11.68 -13.75 2.00
C LEU A 113 -11.66 -15.20 2.51
N PHE A 114 -12.83 -15.82 2.60
CA PHE A 114 -12.94 -17.28 2.61
C PHE A 114 -13.39 -17.78 1.25
N LYS A 115 -12.91 -18.96 0.84
CA LYS A 115 -13.37 -19.67 -0.35
C LYS A 115 -14.08 -20.96 0.08
N TYR A 116 -15.33 -21.10 -0.31
CA TYR A 116 -16.14 -22.29 -0.08
C TYR A 116 -15.79 -23.43 -1.04
N GLU A 117 -16.18 -24.65 -0.70
CA GLU A 117 -15.96 -25.84 -1.54
C GLU A 117 -16.65 -25.73 -2.90
N ASN A 118 -17.81 -25.06 -2.95
CA ASN A 118 -18.52 -24.81 -4.21
C ASN A 118 -17.85 -23.72 -5.08
N GLY A 119 -16.74 -23.13 -4.61
CA GLY A 119 -15.97 -22.11 -5.32
C GLY A 119 -16.37 -20.67 -5.01
N ASP A 120 -17.44 -20.44 -4.25
CA ASP A 120 -17.88 -19.08 -3.87
C ASP A 120 -16.93 -18.47 -2.85
N TYR A 121 -16.97 -17.13 -2.73
CA TYR A 121 -16.15 -16.38 -1.80
C TYR A 121 -17.00 -15.63 -0.78
N LEU A 122 -16.47 -15.44 0.43
CA LEU A 122 -17.07 -14.64 1.50
C LEU A 122 -16.12 -13.52 1.93
N ILE A 123 -16.60 -12.29 1.88
CA ILE A 123 -15.98 -11.13 2.52
C ILE A 123 -16.42 -11.10 3.99
N TYR A 124 -15.63 -11.71 4.87
CA TYR A 124 -16.02 -11.85 6.28
C TYR A 124 -15.69 -10.62 7.14
N SER A 125 -14.84 -9.69 6.66
CA SER A 125 -14.45 -8.50 7.44
C SER A 125 -14.02 -7.33 6.56
N ARG A 126 -14.84 -6.27 6.55
CA ARG A 126 -14.53 -4.98 5.90
C ARG A 126 -13.24 -4.34 6.42
N PRO A 127 -12.98 -4.28 7.75
CA PRO A 127 -11.72 -3.77 8.25
C PRO A 127 -10.50 -4.52 7.68
N LEU A 128 -10.53 -5.85 7.63
CA LEU A 128 -9.40 -6.63 7.10
C LEU A 128 -9.21 -6.43 5.59
N LEU A 129 -10.31 -6.33 4.84
CA LEU A 129 -10.25 -5.98 3.42
C LEU A 129 -9.61 -4.59 3.19
N ALA A 130 -9.95 -3.60 4.02
CA ALA A 130 -9.34 -2.28 3.92
C ALA A 130 -7.88 -2.23 4.43
N TYR A 131 -7.46 -3.11 5.35
CA TYR A 131 -6.04 -3.29 5.68
C TYR A 131 -5.25 -3.94 4.53
N ARG A 132 -5.89 -4.83 3.75
CA ARG A 132 -5.27 -5.43 2.55
C ARG A 132 -4.92 -4.37 1.50
N MET A 133 -5.68 -3.28 1.45
CA MET A 133 -5.42 -2.16 0.56
C MET A 133 -4.13 -1.38 0.86
N PHE A 134 -3.32 -1.65 1.89
CA PHE A 134 -1.98 -1.03 1.94
C PHE A 134 -1.03 -1.77 2.87
N SER A 135 -1.47 -2.00 4.10
CA SER A 135 -0.62 -2.58 5.14
C SER A 135 -0.17 -4.00 4.82
N SER A 136 -1.03 -4.81 4.18
CA SER A 136 -0.65 -6.17 3.79
C SER A 136 0.20 -6.21 2.51
N LEU A 137 0.18 -5.15 1.69
CA LEU A 137 0.97 -5.07 0.46
C LEU A 137 2.48 -5.06 0.74
N TYR A 138 2.90 -4.38 1.81
CA TYR A 138 4.29 -4.42 2.31
C TYR A 138 4.81 -5.86 2.46
N PHE A 139 4.02 -6.73 3.09
CA PHE A 139 4.41 -8.11 3.34
C PHE A 139 4.42 -8.97 2.07
N ASP A 140 3.63 -8.62 1.05
CA ASP A 140 3.73 -9.26 -0.26
C ASP A 140 5.06 -8.93 -0.91
N PHE A 141 5.45 -7.66 -0.94
CA PHE A 141 6.72 -7.24 -1.53
C PHE A 141 7.94 -7.71 -0.73
N LEU A 142 7.81 -7.85 0.59
CA LEU A 142 8.85 -8.44 1.43
C LEU A 142 9.10 -9.91 1.02
N ARG A 143 8.05 -10.72 0.95
CA ARG A 143 8.15 -12.13 0.52
C ARG A 143 8.64 -12.26 -0.92
N ILE A 144 8.12 -11.44 -1.82
CA ILE A 144 8.57 -11.42 -3.23
C ILE A 144 10.06 -11.09 -3.28
N SER A 145 10.51 -10.08 -2.52
CA SER A 145 11.92 -9.75 -2.43
C SER A 145 12.71 -10.99 -2.02
N GLU A 146 12.37 -11.63 -0.90
CA GLU A 146 13.09 -12.81 -0.36
C GLU A 146 13.24 -13.95 -1.37
N GLU A 147 12.31 -14.08 -2.32
CA GLU A 147 12.33 -15.08 -3.40
C GLU A 147 13.17 -14.67 -4.63
N LEU A 148 13.57 -13.41 -4.75
CA LEU A 148 14.41 -12.93 -5.87
C LEU A 148 15.86 -13.40 -5.75
N GLU A 149 16.42 -13.83 -6.88
CA GLU A 149 17.85 -14.11 -6.99
C GLU A 149 18.66 -12.81 -7.03
N GLY A 150 19.80 -12.79 -6.33
CA GLY A 150 20.74 -11.67 -6.34
C GLY A 150 20.49 -10.63 -5.24
N ARG A 151 20.82 -9.36 -5.52
CA ARG A 151 20.71 -8.29 -4.52
C ARG A 151 19.24 -7.92 -4.29
N GLN A 152 18.78 -8.28 -3.10
CA GLN A 152 17.47 -7.96 -2.55
C GLN A 152 17.25 -6.42 -2.49
N PRO A 153 16.16 -5.90 -3.08
CA PRO A 153 15.74 -4.53 -2.86
C PRO A 153 15.46 -4.26 -1.38
N ASP A 154 15.81 -3.06 -0.90
CA ASP A 154 15.45 -2.63 0.45
C ASP A 154 13.96 -2.24 0.50
N ILE A 155 13.11 -3.21 0.85
CA ILE A 155 11.65 -3.05 0.91
C ILE A 155 11.24 -2.05 1.99
N ALA A 156 11.95 -2.01 3.13
CA ALA A 156 11.68 -1.06 4.19
C ALA A 156 11.90 0.37 3.70
N ASN A 157 13.04 0.63 3.05
CA ASN A 157 13.33 1.94 2.46
C ASN A 157 12.37 2.29 1.30
N LEU A 158 11.99 1.31 0.48
CA LEU A 158 11.03 1.51 -0.61
C LEU A 158 9.68 2.00 -0.09
N PHE A 159 9.12 1.36 0.94
CA PHE A 159 7.82 1.76 1.48
C PHE A 159 7.89 3.04 2.32
N THR A 160 8.98 3.28 3.03
CA THR A 160 9.12 4.45 3.91
C THR A 160 9.61 5.69 3.15
N SER A 161 10.89 5.75 2.80
CA SER A 161 11.48 6.96 2.23
C SER A 161 11.05 7.18 0.78
N GLU A 162 11.13 6.14 -0.07
CA GLU A 162 10.84 6.33 -1.50
C GLU A 162 9.34 6.55 -1.75
N PHE A 163 8.48 5.75 -1.11
CA PHE A 163 7.05 5.84 -1.30
C PHE A 163 6.37 6.84 -0.36
N ILE A 164 6.32 6.59 0.96
CA ILE A 164 5.54 7.45 1.88
C ILE A 164 6.06 8.89 1.89
N GLU A 165 7.37 9.08 2.01
CA GLU A 165 7.96 10.42 2.14
C GLU A 165 8.08 11.14 0.80
N LYS A 166 8.83 10.58 -0.15
CA LYS A 166 9.13 11.25 -1.43
C LYS A 166 7.97 11.25 -2.41
N THR A 167 7.21 10.15 -2.50
CA THR A 167 6.13 10.05 -3.49
C THR A 167 4.82 10.59 -2.94
N LEU A 168 4.36 10.07 -1.80
CA LEU A 168 3.05 10.40 -1.26
C LEU A 168 3.05 11.77 -0.58
N PHE A 169 3.89 11.97 0.44
CA PHE A 169 3.89 13.19 1.22
C PHE A 169 4.38 14.41 0.41
N ILE A 170 5.59 14.36 -0.15
CA ILE A 170 6.13 15.48 -0.94
C ILE A 170 5.24 15.76 -2.17
N GLY A 171 4.77 14.72 -2.86
CA GLY A 171 3.85 14.86 -4.00
C GLY A 171 2.57 15.60 -3.63
N LEU A 172 1.87 15.15 -2.58
CA LEU A 172 0.63 15.79 -2.11
C LEU A 172 0.85 17.23 -1.64
N MET A 173 1.97 17.50 -0.96
CA MET A 173 2.32 18.86 -0.53
C MET A 173 2.55 19.78 -1.73
N ASN A 174 3.26 19.31 -2.75
CA ASN A 174 3.52 20.08 -3.96
C ASN A 174 2.23 20.34 -4.77
N GLU A 175 1.29 19.39 -4.80
CA GLU A 175 -0.02 19.60 -5.44
C GLU A 175 -0.91 20.57 -4.65
N SER A 176 -0.80 20.56 -3.32
CA SER A 176 -1.66 21.38 -2.43
C SER A 176 -1.20 22.83 -2.30
N LEU A 177 0.08 23.11 -2.52
CA LEU A 177 0.66 24.45 -2.40
C LEU A 177 0.65 25.13 -3.77
N SER A 178 -0.04 26.28 -3.88
CA SER A 178 -0.01 27.07 -5.12
C SER A 178 1.39 27.67 -5.34
N SER A 179 2.00 27.34 -6.49
CA SER A 179 3.37 27.71 -6.85
C SER A 179 3.64 29.22 -6.79
N ASP A 180 2.61 30.03 -6.97
CA ASP A 180 2.77 31.46 -7.17
C ASP A 180 2.91 32.25 -5.86
N THR A 181 2.59 31.63 -4.72
CA THR A 181 2.64 32.29 -3.41
C THR A 181 3.44 31.56 -2.36
N ILE A 182 3.83 30.30 -2.58
CA ILE A 182 4.54 29.51 -1.58
C ILE A 182 5.79 28.90 -2.20
N GLU A 183 6.95 29.28 -1.69
CA GLU A 183 8.21 28.59 -1.99
C GLU A 183 8.27 27.32 -1.15
N SER A 184 8.26 26.16 -1.81
CA SER A 184 8.48 24.86 -1.18
C SER A 184 9.81 24.23 -1.60
N LEU A 185 10.46 23.53 -0.67
CA LEU A 185 11.66 22.76 -0.90
C LEU A 185 11.56 21.45 -0.12
N ASP A 186 11.82 20.34 -0.80
CA ASP A 186 12.09 19.05 -0.18
C ASP A 186 13.54 18.97 0.34
N GLU A 187 13.90 17.84 0.94
CA GLU A 187 15.24 17.63 1.50
C GLU A 187 16.37 17.87 0.48
N GLU A 188 16.22 17.43 -0.77
CA GLU A 188 17.21 17.61 -1.82
C GLU A 188 17.32 19.09 -2.26
N GLY A 189 16.18 19.77 -2.42
CA GLY A 189 16.15 21.22 -2.67
C GLY A 189 16.78 22.02 -1.51
N LEU A 190 16.58 21.57 -0.27
CA LEU A 190 17.21 22.17 0.91
C LEU A 190 18.72 21.93 0.94
N LYS A 191 19.20 20.73 0.60
CA LYS A 191 20.63 20.40 0.45
C LYS A 191 21.31 21.28 -0.59
N LEU A 192 20.64 21.50 -1.72
CA LEU A 192 21.17 22.34 -2.80
C LEU A 192 21.20 23.82 -2.42
N LYS A 193 20.15 24.31 -1.74
CA LYS A 193 20.00 25.73 -1.39
C LYS A 193 20.79 26.14 -0.15
N TYR A 194 20.90 25.25 0.82
CA TYR A 194 21.53 25.50 2.11
C TYR A 194 22.65 24.50 2.31
N LYS A 195 23.84 24.95 2.72
CA LYS A 195 24.94 24.06 3.10
C LYS A 195 24.97 23.96 4.62
N ILE A 196 24.61 22.80 5.16
CA ILE A 196 24.76 22.50 6.59
C ILE A 196 26.22 22.64 6.99
N GLN A 197 26.44 23.26 8.15
CA GLN A 197 27.74 23.29 8.80
C GLN A 197 27.88 22.17 9.82
N SER A 198 29.12 21.82 10.15
CA SER A 198 29.40 20.81 11.17
C SER A 198 28.81 21.23 12.52
N GLY A 199 27.81 20.49 13.00
CA GLY A 199 27.11 20.76 14.26
C GLY A 199 25.63 21.09 14.11
N ASP A 200 25.12 21.32 12.89
CA ASP A 200 23.68 21.54 12.70
C ASP A 200 22.87 20.23 12.79
N LEU A 201 21.60 20.35 13.17
CA LEU A 201 20.67 19.25 13.41
C LEU A 201 20.15 18.54 12.13
N GLY A 202 20.66 18.87 10.94
CA GLY A 202 20.13 18.35 9.68
C GLY A 202 19.21 19.33 8.94
N TYR A 203 18.67 18.89 7.80
CA TYR A 203 17.59 19.58 7.09
C TYR A 203 16.24 19.05 7.58
N PRO A 204 15.19 19.88 7.61
CA PRO A 204 13.83 19.36 7.67
C PRO A 204 13.53 18.54 6.41
N ASP A 205 12.60 17.58 6.51
CA ASP A 205 12.22 16.72 5.37
C ASP A 205 11.49 17.54 4.28
N TYR A 206 10.78 18.60 4.71
CA TYR A 206 10.10 19.53 3.82
C TYR A 206 9.97 20.92 4.45
N ARG A 207 10.08 21.95 3.61
CA ARG A 207 9.90 23.35 4.01
C ARG A 207 8.99 24.07 3.03
N ALA A 208 7.94 24.72 3.54
CA ALA A 208 7.10 25.64 2.78
C ALA A 208 7.15 27.06 3.40
N THR A 209 7.31 28.08 2.57
CA THR A 209 7.43 29.48 2.99
C THR A 209 6.57 30.38 2.10
N ALA A 210 5.61 31.11 2.68
CA ALA A 210 4.80 32.06 1.93
C ALA A 210 5.63 33.28 1.45
N SER A 211 5.57 33.57 0.16
CA SER A 211 6.19 34.70 -0.50
C SER A 211 5.17 35.85 -0.55
N LYS A 212 5.35 36.81 0.39
CA LYS A 212 4.66 38.11 0.49
C LYS A 212 3.12 38.10 0.53
N ILE A 213 2.56 38.18 1.75
CA ILE A 213 1.60 39.21 2.23
C ILE A 213 1.44 39.05 3.76
N SER A 214 1.81 40.10 4.49
CA SER A 214 1.54 40.47 5.91
C SER A 214 1.72 39.50 7.09
N ARG A 215 1.94 38.18 6.97
CA ARG A 215 2.40 37.33 8.10
C ARG A 215 3.29 36.18 7.61
N LYS A 216 4.53 36.11 8.11
CA LYS A 216 5.44 34.98 7.86
C LYS A 216 4.96 33.76 8.63
N TYR A 217 4.22 32.88 7.97
CA TYR A 217 3.98 31.52 8.47
C TYR A 217 5.03 30.59 7.85
N LYS A 218 5.68 29.79 8.69
CA LYS A 218 6.68 28.80 8.29
C LYS A 218 6.20 27.44 8.76
N LEU A 219 6.02 26.51 7.82
CA LEU A 219 5.77 25.12 8.14
C LEU A 219 7.08 24.35 7.98
N LEU A 220 7.48 23.67 9.05
CA LEU A 220 8.60 22.75 9.08
C LEU A 220 8.07 21.40 9.54
N ILE A 221 8.37 20.35 8.78
CA ILE A 221 7.98 18.97 9.09
C ILE A 221 9.27 18.17 9.28
N PHE A 222 9.34 17.46 10.41
CA PHE A 222 10.46 16.61 10.84
C PHE A 222 9.91 15.23 11.23
N LYS A 223 10.70 14.17 11.01
CA LYS A 223 10.48 12.83 11.58
C LYS A 223 10.55 12.77 13.11
#